data_AF-A0A366M7K9-F1
#
_entry.id   AF-A0A366M7K9-F1
#
_cell.length_a   1.000
_cell.length_b   1.000
_cell.length_c   1.000
_cell.angle_alpha   90.00
_cell.angle_beta   90.00
_cell.angle_gamma   90.00
#
_symmetry.space_group_name_H-M   'P 1'
#
loop_
_entity.id
_entity.type
_entity.pdbx_description
1 polymer ?
#
loop_
_entity_poly.entity_id
_entity_poly.type
_entity_poly.pdbx_seq_one_letter_code
_entity_poly.pdbx_strand_id
1 'polypeptide(L)'
;MEDHDPLAWLGALLMSAYATLGKFMWSLPVPTGLPVPEGPDGPDAVEAITRARAALRDQPMDDITRSMIDRMCLEWLTVLDLGAVVRMAGPDPWRLEAMSYGIDRFFALAEVVGPRLEE
;
A
#
# COMPACT_ATOMS: atom_id res chain seq x y z
N MET A 1 -27.41 2.49 -10.97
CA MET A 1 -26.18 2.46 -10.17
C MET A 1 -25.33 1.41 -10.84
N GLU A 2 -24.28 1.79 -11.56
CA GLU A 2 -23.45 0.83 -12.30
C GLU A 2 -22.97 -0.25 -11.34
N ASP A 3 -23.26 -1.50 -11.68
CA ASP A 3 -22.93 -2.70 -10.90
C ASP A 3 -21.43 -2.96 -11.08
N HIS A 4 -20.60 -2.10 -10.50
CA HIS A 4 -19.15 -2.26 -10.50
C HIS A 4 -18.80 -3.44 -9.61
N ASP A 5 -18.06 -4.42 -10.15
CA ASP A 5 -17.43 -5.48 -9.38
C ASP A 5 -16.64 -4.86 -8.21
N PRO A 6 -17.09 -5.04 -6.95
CA PRO A 6 -16.47 -4.39 -5.80
C PRO A 6 -15.00 -4.78 -5.64
N LEU A 7 -14.63 -6.00 -6.02
CA LEU A 7 -13.26 -6.48 -5.93
C LEU A 7 -12.38 -5.79 -6.97
N ALA A 8 -12.87 -5.60 -8.20
CA ALA A 8 -12.15 -4.87 -9.23
C ALA A 8 -11.89 -3.41 -8.83
N TRP A 9 -12.90 -2.75 -8.23
CA TRP A 9 -12.76 -1.40 -7.70
C TRP A 9 -11.71 -1.32 -6.58
N LEU A 10 -11.79 -2.21 -5.59
CA LEU A 10 -10.82 -2.27 -4.49
C LEU A 10 -9.40 -2.59 -5.00
N GLY A 11 -9.28 -3.44 -6.02
CA GLY A 11 -8.01 -3.72 -6.69
C GLY A 11 -7.40 -2.47 -7.36
N ALA A 12 -8.21 -1.64 -8.01
CA ALA A 12 -7.74 -0.38 -8.60
C ALA A 12 -7.27 0.62 -7.52
N LEU A 13 -7.98 0.68 -6.39
CA LEU A 13 -7.57 1.49 -5.25
C LEU A 13 -6.25 0.98 -4.62
N LEU A 14 -6.07 -0.33 -4.51
CA LEU A 14 -4.82 -0.93 -4.03
C LEU A 14 -3.63 -0.59 -4.96
N MET A 15 -3.85 -0.56 -6.27
CA MET A 15 -2.84 -0.12 -7.24
C MET A 15 -2.52 1.36 -7.10
N SER A 16 -3.52 2.18 -6.82
CA SER A 16 -3.32 3.60 -6.53
C SER A 16 -2.52 3.80 -5.23
N ALA A 17 -2.77 2.98 -4.21
CA ALA A 17 -1.99 2.95 -2.98
C ALA A 17 -0.51 2.54 -3.23
N TYR A 18 -0.26 1.55 -4.08
CA TYR A 18 1.10 1.18 -4.49
C TYR A 18 1.82 2.34 -5.18
N ALA A 19 1.16 3.02 -6.12
CA ALA A 19 1.72 4.17 -6.80
C ALA A 19 2.03 5.33 -5.84
N THR A 20 1.17 5.56 -4.85
CA THR A 20 1.40 6.55 -3.78
C THR A 20 2.60 6.17 -2.91
N LEU A 21 2.74 4.89 -2.51
CA LEU A 21 3.96 4.41 -1.85
C LEU A 21 5.19 4.68 -2.70
N GLY A 22 5.14 4.36 -4.00
CA GLY A 22 6.25 4.59 -4.92
C GLY A 22 6.72 6.04 -4.91
N LYS A 23 5.77 7.01 -4.91
CA LYS A 23 6.09 8.44 -4.80
C LYS A 23 6.79 8.77 -3.49
N PHE A 24 6.26 8.30 -2.36
CA PHE A 24 6.89 8.55 -1.06
C PHE A 24 8.27 7.93 -0.93
N MET A 25 8.45 6.72 -1.47
CA MET A 25 9.75 6.05 -1.48
C MET A 25 10.79 6.79 -2.33
N TRP A 26 10.35 7.50 -3.38
CA TRP A 26 11.20 8.41 -4.16
C TRP A 26 11.54 9.71 -3.43
N SER A 27 10.66 10.17 -2.54
CA SER A 27 10.86 11.37 -1.71
C SER A 27 11.64 11.11 -0.42
N LEU A 28 12.08 9.87 -0.16
CA LEU A 28 12.93 9.58 1.01
C LEU A 28 14.28 10.28 0.90
N PRO A 29 14.96 10.57 2.04
CA PRO A 29 16.30 11.14 2.04
C PRO A 29 17.31 10.30 1.22
N VAL A 30 17.20 8.98 1.29
CA VAL A 30 17.87 8.05 0.38
C VAL A 30 16.79 7.33 -0.45
N PRO A 31 16.54 7.77 -1.71
CA PRO A 31 15.43 7.24 -2.50
C PRO A 31 15.49 5.72 -2.68
N THR A 32 14.37 5.04 -2.41
CA THR A 32 14.23 3.59 -2.56
C THR A 32 13.08 3.28 -3.52
N GLY A 33 13.26 3.59 -4.80
CA GLY A 33 12.20 3.47 -5.80
C GLY A 33 11.54 2.09 -5.83
N LEU A 34 10.22 2.07 -6.00
CA LEU A 34 9.46 0.84 -6.25
C LEU A 34 9.34 0.60 -7.76
N PRO A 35 9.47 -0.66 -8.24
CA PRO A 35 9.25 -0.99 -9.64
C PRO A 35 7.78 -0.80 -10.00
N VAL A 36 7.50 -0.52 -11.28
CA VAL A 36 6.13 -0.58 -11.81
C VAL A 36 5.70 -2.04 -11.81
N PRO A 37 4.63 -2.40 -11.09
CA PRO A 37 4.20 -3.79 -10.98
C PRO A 37 3.55 -4.23 -12.29
N GLU A 38 3.81 -5.47 -12.70
CA GLU A 38 3.21 -6.05 -13.92
C GLU A 38 1.69 -6.31 -13.78
N GLY A 39 1.14 -6.24 -12.57
CA GLY A 39 -0.27 -6.38 -12.28
C GLY A 39 -0.62 -6.22 -10.80
N PRO A 40 -1.91 -6.29 -10.43
CA PRO A 40 -2.38 -6.10 -9.05
C PRO A 40 -1.88 -7.14 -8.06
N ASP A 41 -1.49 -8.32 -8.54
CA ASP A 41 -0.97 -9.42 -7.74
C ASP A 41 0.53 -9.67 -7.97
N GLY A 42 1.23 -8.72 -8.60
CA GLY A 42 2.61 -8.87 -9.01
C GLY A 42 3.51 -9.37 -7.86
N PRO A 43 4.11 -10.57 -7.95
CA PRO A 43 5.06 -11.06 -6.94
C PRO A 43 6.24 -10.10 -6.73
N ASP A 44 6.56 -9.34 -7.78
CA ASP A 44 7.53 -8.24 -7.80
C ASP A 44 7.15 -7.10 -6.84
N ALA A 45 5.86 -6.77 -6.69
CA ALA A 45 5.37 -5.73 -5.78
C ALA A 45 5.57 -6.12 -4.31
N VAL A 46 5.27 -7.37 -3.94
CA VAL A 46 5.45 -7.89 -2.58
C VAL A 46 6.93 -7.89 -2.19
N GLU A 47 7.79 -8.37 -3.09
CA GLU A 47 9.22 -8.37 -2.86
C GLU A 47 9.77 -6.93 -2.75
N ALA A 48 9.33 -6.04 -3.64
CA ALA A 48 9.75 -4.65 -3.62
C ALA A 48 9.36 -3.93 -2.32
N ILE A 49 8.12 -4.10 -1.84
CA ILE A 49 7.70 -3.53 -0.56
C ILE A 49 8.48 -4.13 0.59
N THR A 50 8.74 -5.44 0.58
CA THR A 50 9.55 -6.10 1.62
C THR A 50 10.96 -5.52 1.69
N ARG A 51 11.60 -5.30 0.53
CA ARG A 51 12.91 -4.65 0.46
C ARG A 51 12.86 -3.20 0.91
N ALA A 52 11.84 -2.44 0.49
CA ALA A 52 11.66 -1.05 0.90
C ALA A 52 11.53 -0.93 2.43
N ARG A 53 10.74 -1.81 3.06
CA ARG A 53 10.62 -1.87 4.53
C ARG A 53 11.95 -2.15 5.24
N ALA A 54 12.79 -3.02 4.68
CA ALA A 54 14.12 -3.26 5.22
C ALA A 54 14.99 -2.00 5.11
N ALA A 55 14.99 -1.35 3.95
CA ALA A 55 15.73 -0.12 3.70
C ALA A 55 15.26 1.07 4.56
N LEU A 56 13.97 1.12 4.92
CA LEU A 56 13.42 2.16 5.80
C LEU A 56 14.13 2.23 7.14
N ARG A 57 14.75 1.15 7.64
CA ARG A 57 15.47 1.13 8.92
C ARG A 57 16.72 2.00 8.93
N ASP A 58 17.35 2.17 7.77
CA ASP A 58 18.62 2.88 7.63
C ASP A 58 18.43 4.32 7.11
N GLN A 59 17.18 4.75 6.88
CA GLN A 59 16.88 6.10 6.41
C GLN A 59 17.24 7.16 7.48
N PRO A 60 17.86 8.28 7.10
CA PRO A 60 18.09 9.40 8.01
C PRO A 60 16.82 10.25 8.15
N MET A 61 15.86 9.77 8.95
CA MET A 61 14.60 10.45 9.26
C MET A 61 14.14 10.15 10.68
N ASP A 62 13.15 10.89 11.17
CA ASP A 62 12.57 10.64 12.49
C ASP A 62 11.78 9.33 12.54
N ASP A 63 11.71 8.74 13.73
CA ASP A 63 11.09 7.43 13.94
C ASP A 63 9.59 7.43 13.68
N ILE A 64 8.91 8.57 13.86
CA ILE A 64 7.47 8.68 13.64
C ILE A 64 7.17 8.57 12.15
N THR A 65 7.85 9.38 11.32
CA THR A 65 7.73 9.31 9.85
C THR A 65 8.06 7.92 9.34
N ARG A 66 9.18 7.35 9.80
CA ARG A 66 9.61 5.99 9.44
C ARG A 66 8.55 4.95 9.78
N SER A 67 8.00 5.00 10.99
CA SER A 67 6.97 4.07 11.45
C SER A 67 5.67 4.20 10.68
N MET A 68 5.29 5.42 10.26
CA MET A 68 4.09 5.62 9.44
C MET A 68 4.26 5.02 8.05
N ILE A 69 5.41 5.22 7.42
CA ILE A 69 5.70 4.63 6.10
C ILE A 69 5.78 3.10 6.18
N ASP A 70 6.41 2.55 7.22
CA ASP A 70 6.41 1.09 7.43
C ASP A 70 4.98 0.55 7.61
N ARG A 71 4.13 1.28 8.33
CA ARG A 71 2.72 0.91 8.50
C ARG A 71 1.94 0.99 7.19
N MET A 72 2.18 2.00 6.35
CA MET A 72 1.59 2.06 5.01
C MET A 72 1.95 0.83 4.18
N CYS A 73 3.22 0.40 4.24
CA CYS A 73 3.66 -0.83 3.57
C CYS A 73 2.91 -2.06 4.07
N LEU A 74 2.70 -2.16 5.39
CA LEU A 74 1.94 -3.25 6.01
C LEU A 74 0.45 -3.24 5.64
N GLU A 75 -0.20 -2.08 5.63
CA GLU A 75 -1.61 -1.97 5.21
C GLU A 75 -1.77 -2.42 3.75
N TRP A 76 -0.84 -2.03 2.87
CA TRP A 76 -0.86 -2.48 1.47
C TRP A 76 -0.74 -4.00 1.35
N LEU A 77 0.25 -4.62 2.01
CA LEU A 77 0.44 -6.08 2.01
C LEU A 77 -0.78 -6.80 2.59
N THR A 78 -1.36 -6.26 3.66
CA THR A 78 -2.55 -6.84 4.30
C THR A 78 -3.75 -6.82 3.35
N VAL A 79 -3.99 -5.72 2.63
CA VAL A 79 -5.10 -5.64 1.68
C VAL A 79 -4.86 -6.54 0.47
N LEU A 80 -3.60 -6.68 0.01
CA LEU A 80 -3.27 -7.64 -1.04
C LEU A 80 -3.64 -9.08 -0.64
N ASP A 81 -3.23 -9.49 0.57
CA ASP A 81 -3.56 -10.82 1.11
C ASP A 81 -5.08 -11.02 1.23
N LEU A 82 -5.81 -10.00 1.71
CA LEU A 82 -7.27 -10.05 1.76
C LEU A 82 -7.90 -10.19 0.37
N GLY A 83 -7.35 -9.51 -0.64
CA GLY A 83 -7.77 -9.67 -2.04
C GLY A 83 -7.57 -11.09 -2.56
N ALA A 84 -6.44 -11.72 -2.22
CA ALA A 84 -6.20 -13.13 -2.52
C ALA A 84 -7.22 -14.04 -1.83
N VAL A 85 -7.51 -13.80 -0.54
CA VAL A 85 -8.54 -14.54 0.21
C VAL A 85 -9.91 -14.39 -0.45
N VAL A 86 -10.30 -13.19 -0.89
CA VAL A 86 -11.58 -12.97 -1.59
C VAL A 86 -11.64 -13.76 -2.89
N ARG A 87 -10.56 -13.81 -3.69
CA ARG A 87 -10.52 -14.61 -4.92
C ARG A 87 -10.62 -16.11 -4.67
N MET A 88 -10.07 -16.59 -3.55
CA MET A 88 -10.07 -18.01 -3.20
C MET A 88 -11.38 -18.47 -2.53
N ALA A 89 -11.92 -17.66 -1.62
CA ALA A 89 -13.04 -18.02 -0.75
C ALA A 89 -14.36 -17.34 -1.10
N GLY A 90 -14.36 -16.37 -2.01
CA GLY A 90 -15.51 -15.59 -2.44
C GLY A 90 -15.69 -14.24 -1.71
N PRO A 91 -16.42 -13.30 -2.34
CA PRO A 91 -16.56 -11.91 -1.89
C PRO A 91 -17.65 -11.72 -0.84
N ASP A 92 -17.51 -12.36 0.33
CA ASP A 92 -18.42 -12.06 1.45
C ASP A 92 -18.34 -10.57 1.82
N PRO A 93 -19.46 -9.92 2.18
CA PRO A 93 -19.49 -8.48 2.45
C PRO A 93 -18.42 -8.00 3.44
N TRP A 94 -18.22 -8.73 4.54
CA TRP A 94 -17.24 -8.38 5.56
C TRP A 94 -15.79 -8.45 5.07
N ARG A 95 -15.48 -9.27 4.05
CA ARG A 95 -14.14 -9.31 3.45
C ARG A 95 -13.88 -8.07 2.61
N LEU A 96 -14.87 -7.67 1.81
CA LEU A 96 -14.80 -6.45 1.00
C LEU A 96 -14.70 -5.20 1.89
N GLU A 97 -15.47 -5.15 2.98
CA GLU A 97 -15.36 -4.09 3.99
C GLU A 97 -13.98 -4.06 4.64
N ALA A 98 -13.43 -5.21 5.03
CA ALA A 98 -12.09 -5.28 5.61
C ALA A 98 -11.00 -4.77 4.65
N MET A 99 -11.11 -5.11 3.36
CA MET A 99 -10.22 -4.56 2.32
C MET A 99 -10.37 -3.04 2.23
N SER A 100 -11.61 -2.53 2.16
CA SER A 100 -11.89 -1.08 2.10
C SER A 100 -11.26 -0.37 3.29
N TYR A 101 -11.45 -0.87 4.51
CA TYR A 101 -10.86 -0.26 5.70
C TYR A 101 -9.33 -0.27 5.71
N GLY A 102 -8.69 -1.30 5.15
CA GLY A 102 -7.23 -1.29 4.99
C GLY A 102 -6.75 -0.21 4.03
N ILE A 103 -7.48 -0.01 2.93
CA ILE A 103 -7.19 1.06 1.96
C ILE A 103 -7.42 2.44 2.59
N ASP A 104 -8.50 2.62 3.36
CA ASP A 104 -8.78 3.88 4.04
C ASP A 104 -7.69 4.22 5.07
N ARG A 105 -7.25 3.23 5.86
CA ARG A 105 -6.13 3.40 6.80
C ARG A 105 -4.83 3.75 6.08
N PHE A 106 -4.57 3.13 4.93
CA PHE A 106 -3.43 3.48 4.10
C PHE A 106 -3.46 4.96 3.68
N PHE A 107 -4.58 5.43 3.13
CA PHE A 107 -4.67 6.80 2.64
C PHE A 107 -4.69 7.83 3.77
N ALA A 108 -5.29 7.51 4.91
CA ALA A 108 -5.20 8.35 6.10
C ALA A 108 -3.75 8.53 6.58
N LEU A 109 -2.93 7.47 6.52
CA LEU A 109 -1.49 7.59 6.80
C LEU A 109 -0.79 8.43 5.73
N ALA A 110 -1.17 8.28 4.46
CA ALA A 110 -0.57 9.03 3.37
C ALA A 110 -0.80 10.54 3.47
N GLU A 111 -1.98 10.97 3.92
CA GLU A 111 -2.30 12.38 4.17
C GLU A 111 -1.39 13.00 5.25
N VAL A 112 -0.95 12.21 6.22
CA VAL A 112 -0.05 12.66 7.29
C VAL A 112 1.42 12.60 6.87
N VAL A 113 1.81 11.55 6.12
CA VAL A 113 3.20 11.34 5.68
C VAL A 113 3.60 12.34 4.59
N GLY A 114 2.72 12.65 3.64
CA GLY A 114 3.03 13.51 2.50
C GLY A 114 3.71 14.83 2.89
N PRO A 115 3.10 15.65 3.76
CA PRO A 115 3.68 16.91 4.21
C PRO A 115 5.05 16.75 4.89
N ARG A 116 5.26 15.64 5.62
CA ARG A 116 6.51 15.38 6.37
C ARG A 116 7.70 15.02 5.47
N LEU A 117 7.45 14.64 4.23
CA LEU A 117 8.48 14.33 3.23
C LEU A 117 8.81 15.54 2.33
N GLU A 118 8.06 16.63 2.44
CA GLU A 118 8.27 17.88 1.69
C GLU A 118 9.04 18.93 2.50
N GLU A 119 9.29 18.67 3.79
CA GLU A 119 10.08 19.50 4.73
C GLU A 119 11.59 19.29 4.56
#